data_AF-A0A2E8K8R4-F1
#
_entry.id   AF-A0A2E8K8R4-F1
#
_cell.length_a   1.000
_cell.length_b   1.000
_cell.length_c   1.000
_cell.angle_alpha   90.00
_cell.angle_beta   90.00
_cell.angle_gamma   90.00
#
_symmetry.space_group_name_H-M   'P 1'
#
loop_
_entity.id
_entity.type
_entity.pdbx_description
1 polymer ?
#
loop_
_entity_poly.entity_id
_entity_poly.type
_entity_poly.pdbx_seq_one_letter_code
_entity_poly.pdbx_strand_id
1 'polypeptide(L)'
;MPMKDEDEYRHPSPNPDSGKLWGDTLWVSTVDPVANIFGINHFHLSDQGFGRFEALYIIDGVQQQYGNKFPLTQDPDKGPWSDGVLTYEVVKPQEVIRIKMDGPRFGFDLTYTGRFPMFDYFDHKDNPFATFMGGHNEQGMHCTGEFEIRGGPNKGDVRKIDCYSHRDHSWSYRFAEEPAWEWEIAARKAHFWPSFQSDSMHLNVHGLLAPPPPGYPELPGDGSGFVSTKEGGTQHIKEARGQVLLEDDGRTACNFRYEIVLPNDEMIHIRTGRKYGQVKLWDRAENDLENRLDCYEPFFDMEIEETGERGYGVCEYSIYPPVPRWLV
;
A
#
# COMPACT_ATOMS: atom_id res chain seq x y z
N MET A 1 20.17 3.52 -8.96
CA MET A 1 21.01 2.29 -8.91
C MET A 1 20.05 1.13 -9.08
N PRO A 2 20.40 0.01 -9.76
CA PRO A 2 19.49 -1.11 -9.82
C PRO A 2 19.24 -1.68 -8.42
N MET A 3 17.98 -2.03 -8.12
CA MET A 3 17.56 -2.74 -6.90
C MET A 3 18.38 -4.01 -6.72
N LYS A 4 18.78 -4.28 -5.48
CA LYS A 4 19.52 -5.48 -5.11
C LYS A 4 18.61 -6.47 -4.40
N ASP A 5 19.00 -7.74 -4.43
CA ASP A 5 18.27 -8.79 -3.71
C ASP A 5 18.25 -8.55 -2.19
N GLU A 6 19.26 -7.85 -1.66
CA GLU A 6 19.29 -7.46 -0.26
C GLU A 6 18.18 -6.49 0.12
N ASP A 7 17.68 -5.70 -0.84
CA ASP A 7 16.67 -4.67 -0.59
C ASP A 7 15.25 -5.25 -0.40
N GLU A 8 15.10 -6.59 -0.46
CA GLU A 8 13.86 -7.34 -0.13
C GLU A 8 13.75 -7.68 1.36
N TYR A 9 14.82 -7.44 2.13
CA TYR A 9 14.92 -7.83 3.52
C TYR A 9 14.89 -6.63 4.45
N ARG A 10 14.86 -6.86 5.77
CA ARG A 10 14.88 -5.76 6.74
C ARG A 10 16.19 -5.00 6.65
N HIS A 11 16.10 -3.68 6.76
CA HIS A 11 17.25 -2.78 6.59
C HIS A 11 17.81 -2.31 7.94
N PRO A 12 19.15 -2.23 8.07
CA PRO A 12 19.75 -1.57 9.22
C PRO A 12 19.38 -0.08 9.26
N SER A 13 19.10 0.42 10.46
CA SER A 13 18.96 1.86 10.70
C SER A 13 20.25 2.58 10.29
N PRO A 14 20.18 3.64 9.46
CA PRO A 14 21.38 4.41 9.09
C PRO A 14 21.98 5.18 10.28
N ASN A 15 21.20 5.34 11.36
CA ASN A 15 21.64 5.92 12.63
C ASN A 15 21.13 5.07 13.82
N PRO A 16 21.77 3.92 14.11
CA PRO A 16 21.31 2.97 15.12
C PRO A 16 21.37 3.55 16.55
N ASP A 17 22.27 4.51 16.80
CA ASP A 17 22.42 5.15 18.11
C ASP A 17 21.35 6.23 18.39
N SER A 18 20.50 6.56 17.41
CA SER A 18 19.48 7.61 17.57
C SER A 18 18.36 7.26 18.53
N GLY A 19 18.12 5.96 18.77
CA GLY A 19 16.96 5.47 19.52
C GLY A 19 15.61 5.76 18.86
N LYS A 20 15.61 6.26 17.63
CA LYS A 20 14.39 6.57 16.86
C LYS A 20 13.84 5.31 16.21
N LEU A 21 12.52 5.19 16.16
CA LEU A 21 11.84 4.12 15.44
C LEU A 21 12.24 4.12 13.96
N TRP A 22 12.97 3.08 13.58
CA TRP A 22 13.25 2.73 12.20
C TRP A 22 12.54 1.42 11.88
N GLY A 23 12.02 1.30 10.67
CA GLY A 23 11.43 0.04 10.26
C GLY A 23 11.14 -0.05 8.78
N ASP A 24 11.01 -1.28 8.34
CA ASP A 24 10.53 -1.66 7.03
C ASP A 24 9.01 -1.76 7.05
N THR A 25 8.37 -1.13 6.08
CA THR A 25 6.94 -1.24 5.84
C THR A 25 6.74 -2.03 4.55
N LEU A 26 6.03 -3.15 4.66
CA LEU A 26 5.66 -4.02 3.55
C LEU A 26 4.16 -3.95 3.36
N TRP A 27 3.72 -3.61 2.16
CA TRP A 27 2.30 -3.53 1.80
C TRP A 27 2.06 -4.36 0.54
N VAL A 28 1.04 -5.22 0.54
CA VAL A 28 0.72 -6.09 -0.60
C VAL A 28 -0.80 -6.21 -0.77
N SER A 29 -1.32 -5.89 -1.94
CA SER A 29 -2.76 -5.98 -2.22
C SER A 29 -3.20 -7.32 -2.81
N THR A 30 -4.46 -7.67 -2.60
CA THR A 30 -5.18 -8.74 -3.30
C THR A 30 -6.52 -8.16 -3.74
N VAL A 31 -6.74 -8.04 -5.04
CA VAL A 31 -7.93 -7.39 -5.62
C VAL A 31 -8.54 -8.38 -6.60
N ASP A 32 -9.40 -9.27 -6.14
CA ASP A 32 -10.00 -10.33 -6.95
C ASP A 32 -11.52 -10.14 -7.07
N PRO A 33 -11.99 -9.47 -8.15
CA PRO A 33 -13.42 -9.31 -8.42
C PRO A 33 -14.17 -10.62 -8.66
N VAL A 34 -13.49 -11.66 -9.17
CA VAL A 34 -14.11 -12.95 -9.49
C VAL A 34 -14.36 -13.74 -8.22
N ALA A 35 -13.38 -13.79 -7.33
CA ALA A 35 -13.50 -14.40 -6.01
C ALA A 35 -14.27 -13.52 -5.01
N ASN A 36 -14.51 -12.24 -5.34
CA ASN A 36 -15.13 -11.25 -4.46
C ASN A 36 -14.36 -11.07 -3.13
N ILE A 37 -13.03 -11.04 -3.24
CA ILE A 37 -12.07 -10.88 -2.15
C ILE A 37 -11.17 -9.69 -2.48
N PHE A 38 -11.15 -8.70 -1.60
CA PHE A 38 -10.35 -7.49 -1.77
C PHE A 38 -9.64 -7.19 -0.46
N GLY A 39 -8.36 -6.84 -0.48
CA GLY A 39 -7.68 -6.56 0.77
C GLY A 39 -6.23 -6.21 0.58
N ILE A 40 -5.60 -5.91 1.71
CA ILE A 40 -4.18 -5.64 1.82
C ILE A 40 -3.60 -6.44 2.98
N ASN A 41 -2.35 -6.84 2.81
CA ASN A 41 -1.49 -7.29 3.90
C ASN A 41 -0.48 -6.20 4.17
N HIS A 42 -0.32 -5.84 5.44
CA HIS A 42 0.54 -4.76 5.86
C HIS A 42 1.40 -5.22 7.03
N PHE A 43 2.70 -4.98 6.93
CA PHE A 43 3.69 -5.35 7.93
C PHE A 43 4.55 -4.14 8.23
N HIS A 44 4.76 -3.84 9.50
CA HIS A 44 5.77 -2.88 9.93
C HIS A 44 6.79 -3.59 10.81
N LEU A 45 8.00 -3.76 10.31
CA LEU A 45 9.06 -4.56 10.91
C LEU A 45 10.14 -3.64 11.50
N SER A 46 10.04 -3.33 12.79
CA SER A 46 10.86 -2.30 13.43
C SER A 46 12.21 -2.81 13.96
N ASP A 47 13.14 -1.88 14.17
CA ASP A 47 14.37 -2.10 14.96
C ASP A 47 14.13 -1.97 16.49
N GLN A 48 12.91 -1.61 16.90
CA GLN A 48 12.51 -1.47 18.31
C GLN A 48 12.02 -2.78 18.95
N GLY A 49 12.32 -3.92 18.32
CA GLY A 49 12.04 -5.25 18.88
C GLY A 49 10.61 -5.73 18.72
N PHE A 50 9.84 -5.13 17.80
CA PHE A 50 8.50 -5.60 17.47
C PHE A 50 8.21 -5.51 15.96
N GLY A 51 7.30 -6.37 15.51
CA GLY A 51 6.64 -6.26 14.21
C GLY A 51 5.14 -6.01 14.40
N ARG A 52 4.52 -5.26 13.49
CA ARG A 52 3.06 -5.20 13.33
C ARG A 52 2.66 -6.04 12.12
N PHE A 53 1.62 -6.83 12.28
CA PHE A 53 1.15 -7.81 11.30
C PHE A 53 -0.34 -7.57 11.09
N GLU A 54 -0.73 -7.19 9.87
CA GLU A 54 -2.10 -6.81 9.55
C GLU A 54 -2.56 -7.47 8.25
N ALA A 55 -3.77 -8.04 8.29
CA ALA A 55 -4.48 -8.53 7.12
C ALA A 55 -5.88 -7.90 7.13
N LEU A 56 -6.12 -6.98 6.19
CA LEU A 56 -7.30 -6.12 6.16
C LEU A 56 -8.07 -6.41 4.87
N TYR A 57 -9.17 -7.15 4.99
CA TYR A 57 -9.92 -7.67 3.84
C TYR A 57 -11.39 -7.26 3.86
N ILE A 58 -11.96 -7.15 2.67
CA ILE A 58 -13.37 -7.14 2.35
C ILE A 58 -13.69 -8.52 1.75
N ILE A 59 -14.48 -9.29 2.48
CA ILE A 59 -14.93 -10.63 2.08
C ILE A 59 -16.43 -10.54 1.88
N ASP A 60 -16.90 -10.69 0.65
CA ASP A 60 -18.30 -10.56 0.30
C ASP A 60 -18.95 -9.23 0.71
N GLY A 61 -18.21 -8.13 0.53
CA GLY A 61 -18.65 -6.78 0.91
C GLY A 61 -18.60 -6.50 2.42
N VAL A 62 -18.11 -7.44 3.23
CA VAL A 62 -17.97 -7.27 4.68
C VAL A 62 -16.50 -7.15 5.07
N GLN A 63 -16.17 -6.11 5.81
CA GLN A 63 -14.82 -5.90 6.34
C GLN A 63 -14.49 -6.94 7.42
N GLN A 64 -13.38 -7.65 7.23
CA GLN A 64 -12.75 -8.58 8.17
C GLN A 64 -11.29 -8.19 8.34
N GLN A 65 -10.87 -8.01 9.59
CA GLN A 65 -9.54 -7.52 9.90
C GLN A 65 -8.87 -8.43 10.91
N TYR A 66 -7.56 -8.61 10.71
CA TYR A 66 -6.64 -9.17 11.67
C TYR A 66 -5.50 -8.17 11.85
N GLY A 67 -5.06 -8.01 13.10
CA GLY A 67 -3.99 -7.09 13.46
C GLY A 67 -3.32 -7.55 14.75
N ASN A 68 -2.00 -7.57 14.78
CA ASN A 68 -1.23 -7.96 15.95
C ASN A 68 0.10 -7.20 16.03
N LYS A 69 0.61 -7.01 17.26
CA LYS A 69 1.97 -6.53 17.53
C LYS A 69 2.70 -7.67 18.21
N PHE A 70 3.79 -8.13 17.61
CA PHE A 70 4.50 -9.32 18.05
C PHE A 70 5.99 -9.03 18.25
N PRO A 71 6.67 -9.68 19.22
CA PRO A 71 8.12 -9.55 19.37
C PRO A 71 8.87 -9.87 18.09
N LEU A 72 9.85 -9.05 17.75
CA LEU A 72 10.74 -9.21 16.61
C LEU A 72 12.17 -8.96 17.07
N THR A 73 13.16 -9.55 16.42
CA THR A 73 14.56 -9.21 16.71
C THR A 73 14.86 -7.76 16.32
N GLN A 74 15.71 -7.06 17.08
CA GLN A 74 16.13 -5.70 16.75
C GLN A 74 17.09 -5.68 15.54
N ASP A 75 17.90 -6.73 15.41
CA ASP A 75 18.85 -6.86 14.30
C ASP A 75 18.12 -7.11 12.97
N PRO A 76 18.63 -6.57 11.84
CA PRO A 76 18.14 -6.92 10.51
C PRO A 76 18.27 -8.41 10.23
N ASP A 77 17.24 -8.98 9.58
CA ASP A 77 17.18 -10.39 9.21
C ASP A 77 16.43 -10.57 7.88
N LYS A 78 16.38 -11.82 7.40
CA LYS A 78 15.82 -12.19 6.08
C LYS A 78 14.47 -12.90 6.15
N GLY A 79 13.81 -12.85 7.31
CA GLY A 79 12.56 -13.57 7.57
C GLY A 79 12.71 -15.10 7.54
N PRO A 80 11.60 -15.85 7.37
CA PRO A 80 10.23 -15.34 7.27
C PRO A 80 9.82 -14.59 8.55
N TRP A 81 9.00 -13.55 8.41
CA TRP A 81 8.48 -12.80 9.55
C TRP A 81 7.07 -13.27 9.86
N SER A 82 6.84 -13.66 11.11
CA SER A 82 5.57 -14.25 11.53
C SER A 82 5.23 -13.89 12.97
N ASP A 83 3.95 -13.68 13.22
CA ASP A 83 3.39 -13.61 14.58
C ASP A 83 2.72 -14.93 15.02
N GLY A 84 2.94 -16.00 14.26
CA GLY A 84 2.30 -17.31 14.45
C GLY A 84 0.95 -17.48 13.76
N VAL A 85 0.35 -16.40 13.25
CA VAL A 85 -0.93 -16.43 12.50
C VAL A 85 -0.72 -15.93 11.07
N LEU A 86 -0.13 -14.75 10.90
CA LEU A 86 0.17 -14.11 9.62
C LEU A 86 1.68 -14.15 9.39
N THR A 87 2.10 -14.59 8.20
CA THR A 87 3.51 -14.76 7.84
C THR A 87 3.80 -14.14 6.49
N TYR A 88 4.88 -13.37 6.39
CA TYR A 88 5.48 -12.88 5.15
C TYR A 88 6.80 -13.60 4.88
N GLU A 89 6.99 -14.10 3.66
CA GLU A 89 8.16 -14.86 3.24
C GLU A 89 8.64 -14.40 1.87
N VAL A 90 9.90 -13.95 1.78
CA VAL A 90 10.59 -13.74 0.50
C VAL A 90 11.08 -15.09 0.00
N VAL A 91 10.41 -15.65 -1.00
CA VAL A 91 10.74 -16.98 -1.57
C VAL A 91 11.87 -16.84 -2.59
N LYS A 92 11.77 -15.82 -3.45
CA LYS A 92 12.80 -15.43 -4.41
C LYS A 92 12.83 -13.91 -4.49
N PRO A 93 13.93 -13.25 -4.08
CA PRO A 93 14.05 -11.80 -4.13
C PRO A 93 13.59 -11.22 -5.46
N GLN A 94 12.87 -10.10 -5.43
CA GLN A 94 12.37 -9.35 -6.59
C GLN A 94 11.34 -10.08 -7.48
N GLU A 95 11.07 -11.35 -7.20
CA GLU A 95 10.30 -12.22 -8.08
C GLU A 95 9.12 -12.90 -7.39
N VAL A 96 9.32 -13.48 -6.20
CA VAL A 96 8.30 -14.30 -5.54
C VAL A 96 8.29 -14.06 -4.05
N ILE A 97 7.12 -13.66 -3.54
CA ILE A 97 6.82 -13.61 -2.10
C ILE A 97 5.61 -14.50 -1.81
N ARG A 98 5.53 -15.01 -0.59
CA ARG A 98 4.41 -15.82 -0.11
C ARG A 98 3.89 -15.26 1.19
N ILE A 99 2.57 -15.06 1.27
CA ILE A 99 1.90 -14.61 2.48
C ILE A 99 0.90 -15.67 2.91
N LYS A 100 1.00 -16.11 4.16
CA LYS A 100 0.15 -17.14 4.76
C LYS A 100 -0.56 -16.57 5.96
N MET A 101 -1.84 -16.88 6.11
CA MET A 101 -2.62 -16.56 7.28
C MET A 101 -3.44 -17.77 7.74
N ASP A 102 -3.36 -18.12 9.02
CA ASP A 102 -4.19 -19.14 9.65
C ASP A 102 -5.10 -18.54 10.73
N GLY A 103 -5.99 -17.61 10.33
CA GLY A 103 -6.84 -16.86 11.25
C GLY A 103 -8.16 -17.57 11.58
N PRO A 104 -8.85 -17.19 12.67
CA PRO A 104 -10.10 -17.85 13.09
C PRO A 104 -11.30 -17.53 12.19
N ARG A 105 -11.29 -16.38 11.50
CA ARG A 105 -12.41 -15.92 10.63
C ARG A 105 -12.17 -16.16 9.15
N PHE A 106 -10.91 -16.15 8.74
CA PHE A 106 -10.45 -16.43 7.39
C PHE A 106 -8.99 -16.86 7.46
N GLY A 107 -8.57 -17.62 6.45
CA GLY A 107 -7.18 -18.03 6.26
C GLY A 107 -6.84 -18.03 4.79
N PHE A 108 -5.57 -17.94 4.45
CA PHE A 108 -5.12 -18.00 3.06
C PHE A 108 -3.67 -18.43 2.96
N ASP A 109 -3.32 -18.89 1.76
CA ASP A 109 -1.97 -19.19 1.35
C ASP A 109 -1.79 -18.66 -0.06
N LEU A 110 -1.19 -17.47 -0.16
CA LEU A 110 -1.12 -16.68 -1.38
C LEU A 110 0.34 -16.53 -1.81
N THR A 111 0.59 -16.78 -3.08
CA THR A 111 1.87 -16.54 -3.74
C THR A 111 1.71 -15.34 -4.67
N TYR A 112 2.62 -14.39 -4.54
CA TYR A 112 2.68 -13.19 -5.36
C TYR A 112 3.93 -13.28 -6.22
N THR A 113 3.75 -13.22 -7.54
CA THR A 113 4.83 -13.28 -8.52
C THR A 113 4.95 -11.96 -9.28
N GLY A 114 6.15 -11.42 -9.39
CA GLY A 114 6.43 -10.19 -10.13
C GLY A 114 5.99 -10.30 -11.59
N ARG A 115 5.14 -9.37 -12.03
CA ARG A 115 4.72 -9.25 -13.44
C ARG A 115 5.68 -8.41 -14.26
N PHE A 116 6.33 -7.45 -13.61
CA PHE A 116 7.21 -6.46 -14.21
C PHE A 116 8.45 -6.24 -13.34
N PRO A 117 9.53 -5.65 -13.87
CA PRO A 117 10.66 -5.23 -13.04
C PRO A 117 10.22 -4.28 -11.92
N MET A 118 10.84 -4.43 -10.76
CA MET A 118 10.63 -3.55 -9.62
C MET A 118 11.03 -2.11 -9.93
N PHE A 119 10.22 -1.17 -9.49
CA PHE A 119 10.48 0.26 -9.58
C PHE A 119 11.15 0.74 -8.30
N ASP A 120 12.22 1.53 -8.42
CA ASP A 120 12.92 2.15 -7.30
C ASP A 120 12.71 3.68 -7.36
N TYR A 121 12.05 4.24 -6.36
CA TYR A 121 11.85 5.69 -6.27
C TYR A 121 13.16 6.45 -6.07
N PHE A 122 14.20 5.82 -5.50
CA PHE A 122 15.48 6.47 -5.22
C PHE A 122 16.39 6.60 -6.44
N ASP A 123 16.08 5.94 -7.55
CA ASP A 123 16.72 6.22 -8.84
C ASP A 123 16.17 7.50 -9.51
N HIS A 124 15.16 8.14 -8.91
CA HIS A 124 14.56 9.36 -9.43
C HIS A 124 15.11 10.63 -8.78
N LYS A 125 15.46 11.62 -9.62
CA LYS A 125 15.98 12.93 -9.17
C LYS A 125 14.96 13.75 -8.36
N ASP A 126 13.66 13.50 -8.55
CA ASP A 126 12.56 14.21 -7.89
C ASP A 126 11.82 13.29 -6.90
N ASN A 127 12.53 12.35 -6.26
CA ASN A 127 11.95 11.43 -5.27
C ASN A 127 11.27 12.21 -4.12
N PRO A 128 9.92 12.14 -3.98
CA PRO A 128 9.19 12.88 -2.95
C PRO A 128 9.50 12.39 -1.53
N PHE A 129 10.17 11.24 -1.39
CA PHE A 129 10.42 10.57 -0.13
C PHE A 129 11.87 10.67 0.39
N ALA A 130 12.76 11.33 -0.38
CA ALA A 130 14.20 11.34 -0.12
C ALA A 130 14.62 11.94 1.24
N THR A 131 13.75 12.69 1.92
CA THR A 131 14.09 13.40 3.17
C THR A 131 13.92 12.56 4.44
N PHE A 132 13.16 11.47 4.41
CA PHE A 132 12.89 10.64 5.60
C PHE A 132 12.95 9.13 5.36
N MET A 133 13.02 8.69 4.10
CA MET A 133 13.20 7.28 3.75
C MET A 133 14.66 6.94 3.46
N GLY A 134 15.06 5.71 3.79
CA GLY A 134 16.30 5.12 3.28
C GLY A 134 16.13 4.41 1.94
N GLY A 135 14.88 4.10 1.55
CA GLY A 135 14.53 3.47 0.28
C GLY A 135 13.04 3.19 0.16
N HIS A 136 12.57 3.06 -1.09
CA HIS A 136 11.17 2.79 -1.42
C HIS A 136 11.10 2.18 -2.81
N ASN A 137 10.56 0.97 -2.88
CA ASN A 137 10.36 0.24 -4.12
C ASN A 137 8.91 -0.26 -4.24
N GLU A 138 8.47 -0.44 -5.47
CA GLU A 138 7.13 -0.88 -5.79
C GLU A 138 7.11 -1.80 -7.00
N GLN A 139 6.14 -2.72 -7.08
CA GLN A 139 6.06 -3.66 -8.18
C GLN A 139 4.64 -4.16 -8.44
N GLY A 140 4.31 -4.32 -9.72
CA GLY A 140 3.12 -5.05 -10.16
C GLY A 140 3.30 -6.55 -10.03
N MET A 141 2.33 -7.21 -9.39
CA MET A 141 2.36 -8.61 -9.02
C MET A 141 1.15 -9.37 -9.58
N HIS A 142 1.27 -10.69 -9.66
CA HIS A 142 0.19 -11.64 -9.91
C HIS A 142 0.01 -12.49 -8.65
N CYS A 143 -1.16 -12.41 -8.02
CA CYS A 143 -1.51 -13.13 -6.81
C CYS A 143 -2.29 -14.39 -7.17
N THR A 144 -1.83 -15.54 -6.68
CA THR A 144 -2.54 -16.82 -6.83
C THR A 144 -2.54 -17.58 -5.51
N GLY A 145 -3.56 -18.41 -5.28
CA GLY A 145 -3.59 -19.29 -4.12
C GLY A 145 -4.99 -19.69 -3.67
N GLU A 146 -5.09 -20.08 -2.41
CA GLU A 146 -6.36 -20.45 -1.77
C GLU A 146 -6.72 -19.46 -0.67
N PHE A 147 -8.01 -19.12 -0.59
CA PHE A 147 -8.58 -18.27 0.45
C PHE A 147 -9.77 -18.99 1.10
N GLU A 148 -9.67 -19.30 2.38
CA GLU A 148 -10.67 -19.98 3.17
C GLU A 148 -11.50 -19.00 4.00
N ILE A 149 -12.82 -19.10 3.87
CA ILE A 149 -13.78 -18.31 4.66
C ILE A 149 -14.25 -19.17 5.84
N ARG A 150 -13.93 -18.75 7.07
CA ARG A 150 -14.20 -19.54 8.29
C ARG A 150 -15.31 -18.96 9.17
N GLY A 151 -15.82 -17.78 8.81
CA GLY A 151 -16.93 -17.10 9.49
C GLY A 151 -17.96 -16.53 8.50
N GLY A 152 -19.08 -16.04 9.04
CA GLY A 152 -20.12 -15.40 8.23
C GLY A 152 -20.97 -16.36 7.38
N PRO A 153 -21.76 -15.83 6.42
CA PRO A 153 -22.72 -16.61 5.62
C PRO A 153 -22.08 -17.69 4.74
N ASN A 154 -20.86 -17.46 4.26
CA ASN A 154 -20.14 -18.36 3.35
C ASN A 154 -19.05 -19.18 4.08
N LYS A 155 -19.27 -19.45 5.37
CA LYS A 155 -18.36 -20.26 6.19
C LYS A 155 -18.19 -21.66 5.60
N GLY A 156 -16.95 -22.07 5.43
CA GLY A 156 -16.53 -23.36 4.88
C GLY A 156 -16.12 -23.28 3.41
N ASP A 157 -16.36 -22.14 2.74
CA ASP A 157 -15.94 -21.95 1.35
C ASP A 157 -14.42 -21.77 1.26
N VAL A 158 -13.83 -22.39 0.24
CA VAL A 158 -12.45 -22.15 -0.20
C VAL A 158 -12.49 -21.62 -1.63
N ARG A 159 -11.98 -20.41 -1.83
CA ARG A 159 -11.93 -19.75 -3.13
C ARG A 159 -10.52 -19.80 -3.69
N LYS A 160 -10.42 -19.97 -5.00
CA LYS A 160 -9.17 -19.79 -5.73
C LYS A 160 -9.00 -18.30 -6.02
N ILE A 161 -7.85 -17.78 -5.62
CA ILE A 161 -7.43 -16.42 -5.97
C ILE A 161 -6.60 -16.49 -7.23
N ASP A 162 -6.89 -15.62 -8.18
CA ASP A 162 -6.16 -15.44 -9.42
C ASP A 162 -6.37 -14.00 -9.93
N CYS A 163 -5.54 -13.07 -9.44
CA CYS A 163 -5.74 -11.64 -9.68
C CYS A 163 -4.45 -10.86 -9.80
N TYR A 164 -4.52 -9.67 -10.40
CA TYR A 164 -3.43 -8.71 -10.32
C TYR A 164 -3.34 -8.10 -8.93
N SER A 165 -2.13 -7.73 -8.54
CA SER A 165 -1.74 -7.29 -7.21
C SER A 165 -0.64 -6.26 -7.34
N HIS A 166 -0.43 -5.51 -6.27
CA HIS A 166 0.66 -4.55 -6.13
C HIS A 166 1.39 -4.81 -4.82
N ARG A 167 2.71 -4.58 -4.80
CA ARG A 167 3.47 -4.48 -3.57
C ARG A 167 4.25 -3.16 -3.48
N ASP A 168 4.35 -2.65 -2.27
CA ASP A 168 5.18 -1.53 -1.84
C ASP A 168 6.07 -2.01 -0.68
N HIS A 169 7.36 -1.70 -0.77
CA HIS A 169 8.31 -1.86 0.32
C HIS A 169 9.11 -0.56 0.51
N SER A 170 9.02 0.01 1.71
CA SER A 170 9.80 1.18 2.12
C SER A 170 10.48 0.95 3.46
N TRP A 171 11.60 1.64 3.72
CA TRP A 171 12.27 1.65 5.02
C TRP A 171 12.63 3.08 5.42
N SER A 172 12.22 3.48 6.62
CA SER A 172 12.22 4.91 6.97
C SER A 172 12.12 5.21 8.46
N TYR A 173 12.31 6.49 8.79
CA TYR A 173 11.95 7.10 10.06
C TYR A 173 10.55 7.73 10.04
N ARG A 174 9.65 7.36 9.11
CA ARG A 174 8.33 7.99 8.93
C ARG A 174 7.51 8.06 10.23
N PHE A 175 7.72 7.12 11.14
CA PHE A 175 7.02 7.03 12.43
C PHE A 175 7.91 7.37 13.65
N ALA A 176 9.11 7.91 13.44
CA ALA A 176 10.05 8.22 14.51
C ALA A 176 9.66 9.43 15.35
N GLU A 177 9.11 10.47 14.72
CA GLU A 177 8.80 11.71 15.42
C GLU A 177 7.49 11.58 16.21
N GLU A 178 7.45 12.19 17.38
CA GLU A 178 6.22 12.30 18.16
C GLU A 178 5.29 13.33 17.53
N PRO A 179 4.01 12.98 17.29
CA PRO A 179 3.03 13.95 16.80
C PRO A 179 2.74 15.00 17.88
N ALA A 180 2.32 16.19 17.44
CA ALA A 180 1.95 17.28 18.33
C ALA A 180 0.89 16.87 19.37
N TRP A 181 0.97 17.44 20.57
CA TRP A 181 0.01 17.19 21.66
C TRP A 181 -1.43 17.57 21.26
N GLU A 182 -1.58 18.72 20.59
CA GLU A 182 -2.84 19.19 20.01
C GLU A 182 -2.71 19.29 18.48
N TRP A 183 -3.82 19.09 17.77
CA TRP A 183 -3.89 19.34 16.34
C TRP A 183 -5.18 20.03 15.94
N GLU A 184 -5.18 20.62 14.75
CA GLU A 184 -6.38 21.16 14.15
C GLU A 184 -7.27 20.03 13.64
N ILE A 185 -8.52 19.98 14.12
CA ILE A 185 -9.54 19.07 13.59
C ILE A 185 -10.13 19.69 12.32
N ALA A 186 -9.47 19.45 11.18
CA ALA A 186 -9.97 19.86 9.87
C ALA A 186 -9.75 18.70 8.89
N ALA A 187 -10.81 18.13 8.30
CA ALA A 187 -10.71 17.03 7.32
C ALA A 187 -10.07 17.50 6.01
N ARG A 188 -8.73 17.53 5.99
CA ARG A 188 -7.91 17.97 4.88
C ARG A 188 -7.49 16.76 4.06
N LYS A 189 -7.81 16.81 2.77
CA LYS A 189 -7.30 15.85 1.78
C LYS A 189 -5.77 15.97 1.75
N ALA A 190 -5.06 14.86 1.84
CA ALA A 190 -3.60 14.82 1.82
C ALA A 190 -3.11 14.15 0.53
N HIS A 191 -2.65 12.89 0.56
CA HIS A 191 -2.12 12.23 -0.63
C HIS A 191 -3.15 11.36 -1.35
N PHE A 192 -2.84 11.04 -2.60
CA PHE A 192 -3.44 9.96 -3.37
C PHE A 192 -2.35 9.00 -3.86
N TRP A 193 -2.67 7.72 -3.93
CA TRP A 193 -1.80 6.66 -4.43
C TRP A 193 -2.62 5.55 -5.11
N PRO A 194 -3.02 5.70 -6.39
CA PRO A 194 -3.67 4.62 -7.12
C PRO A 194 -2.66 3.60 -7.64
N SER A 195 -3.02 2.33 -7.54
CA SER A 195 -2.43 1.25 -8.32
C SER A 195 -3.48 0.73 -9.32
N PHE A 196 -3.35 1.11 -10.59
CA PHE A 196 -4.17 0.61 -11.69
C PHE A 196 -3.55 -0.66 -12.30
N GLN A 197 -4.32 -1.75 -12.39
CA GLN A 197 -3.89 -3.02 -12.96
C GLN A 197 -4.79 -3.44 -14.14
N SER A 198 -4.19 -3.73 -15.29
CA SER A 198 -4.86 -4.33 -16.44
C SER A 198 -4.02 -5.45 -17.06
N ASP A 199 -4.54 -6.10 -18.10
CA ASP A 199 -3.80 -7.14 -18.83
C ASP A 199 -2.55 -6.60 -19.56
N SER A 200 -2.58 -5.33 -19.94
CA SER A 200 -1.53 -4.67 -20.71
C SER A 200 -0.49 -3.98 -19.83
N MET A 201 -0.90 -3.48 -18.65
CA MET A 201 -0.05 -2.63 -17.83
C MET A 201 -0.32 -2.72 -16.33
N HIS A 202 0.63 -2.19 -15.59
CA HIS A 202 0.48 -1.75 -14.21
C HIS A 202 0.93 -0.29 -14.14
N LEU A 203 0.12 0.56 -13.51
CA LEU A 203 0.47 1.95 -13.25
C LEU A 203 0.31 2.23 -11.75
N ASN A 204 1.29 2.90 -11.16
CA ASN A 204 1.19 3.46 -9.82
C ASN A 204 1.70 4.89 -9.80
N VAL A 205 1.01 5.78 -9.08
CA VAL A 205 1.47 7.15 -8.86
C VAL A 205 1.19 7.59 -7.43
N HIS A 206 2.12 8.30 -6.80
CA HIS A 206 1.92 9.08 -5.59
C HIS A 206 1.75 10.56 -5.94
N GLY A 207 0.78 11.25 -5.34
CA GLY A 207 0.66 12.69 -5.45
C GLY A 207 -0.17 13.32 -4.35
N LEU A 208 -0.39 14.63 -4.43
CA LEU A 208 -1.16 15.39 -3.45
C LEU A 208 -2.54 15.79 -3.98
N LEU A 209 -3.57 15.59 -3.16
CA LEU A 209 -4.95 16.02 -3.42
C LEU A 209 -5.18 17.50 -3.07
N ALA A 210 -4.32 18.07 -2.21
CA ALA A 210 -4.31 19.47 -1.84
C ALA A 210 -2.87 19.90 -1.52
N PRO A 211 -2.53 21.20 -1.66
CA PRO A 211 -1.22 21.70 -1.24
C PRO A 211 -0.90 21.28 0.20
N PRO A 212 0.36 20.92 0.50
CA PRO A 212 0.74 20.50 1.83
C PRO A 212 0.52 21.66 2.83
N PRO A 213 0.16 21.38 4.09
CA PRO A 213 0.02 22.43 5.08
C PRO A 213 1.37 23.11 5.35
N PRO A 214 1.38 24.38 5.82
CA PRO A 214 2.62 25.08 6.14
C PRO A 214 3.51 24.26 7.09
N GLY A 215 4.79 24.10 6.73
CA GLY A 215 5.76 23.33 7.51
C GLY A 215 6.01 21.89 7.01
N TYR A 216 5.23 21.40 6.04
CA TYR A 216 5.56 20.20 5.28
C TYR A 216 6.38 20.56 4.04
N PRO A 217 7.32 19.70 3.60
CA PRO A 217 8.08 19.94 2.38
C PRO A 217 7.13 20.11 1.19
N GLU A 218 7.38 21.14 0.38
CA GLU A 218 6.76 21.25 -0.94
C GLU A 218 7.17 20.01 -1.75
N LEU A 219 6.21 19.15 -2.08
CA LEU A 219 6.47 18.07 -3.02
C LEU A 219 6.51 18.68 -4.44
N PRO A 220 7.48 18.31 -5.29
CA PRO A 220 7.52 18.76 -6.67
C PRO A 220 6.16 18.51 -7.34
N GLY A 221 5.66 19.56 -7.99
CA GLY A 221 4.25 19.94 -8.06
C GLY A 221 3.28 19.07 -8.85
N ASP A 222 3.66 17.88 -9.33
CA ASP A 222 2.80 17.09 -10.22
C ASP A 222 2.87 15.58 -9.95
N GLY A 223 3.12 15.11 -8.72
CA GLY A 223 3.14 13.67 -8.42
C GLY A 223 4.28 12.86 -9.08
N SER A 224 4.50 11.63 -8.66
CA SER A 224 5.59 10.77 -9.14
C SER A 224 5.17 9.30 -9.10
N GLY A 225 5.76 8.46 -9.94
CA GLY A 225 5.47 7.03 -9.97
C GLY A 225 5.92 6.39 -11.27
N PHE A 226 5.25 5.33 -11.69
CA PHE A 226 5.65 4.55 -12.85
C PHE A 226 4.49 3.94 -13.61
N VAL A 227 4.80 3.57 -14.85
CA VAL A 227 4.03 2.68 -15.68
C VAL A 227 4.91 1.51 -16.10
N SER A 228 4.40 0.30 -15.93
CA SER A 228 5.00 -0.93 -16.37
C SER A 228 4.14 -1.58 -17.45
N THR A 229 4.72 -1.82 -18.62
CA THR A 229 4.04 -2.52 -19.72
C THR A 229 4.87 -3.72 -20.19
N LYS A 230 4.23 -4.67 -20.87
CA LYS A 230 4.94 -5.85 -21.42
C LYS A 230 6.01 -5.48 -22.44
N GLU A 231 5.79 -4.40 -23.20
CA GLU A 231 6.66 -3.98 -24.31
C GLU A 231 7.68 -2.92 -23.91
N GLY A 232 7.31 -2.00 -23.01
CA GLY A 232 8.14 -0.86 -22.59
C GLY A 232 8.94 -1.09 -21.31
N GLY A 233 8.71 -2.19 -20.59
CA GLY A 233 9.26 -2.39 -19.24
C GLY A 233 8.66 -1.40 -18.25
N THR A 234 9.38 -1.11 -17.17
CA THR A 234 8.98 -0.16 -16.12
C THR A 234 9.63 1.20 -16.38
N GLN A 235 8.84 2.26 -16.46
CA GLN A 235 9.27 3.62 -16.79
C GLN A 235 8.62 4.65 -15.86
N HIS A 236 9.35 5.72 -15.55
CA HIS A 236 8.82 6.84 -14.77
C HIS A 236 7.72 7.59 -15.51
N ILE A 237 6.61 7.86 -14.85
CA ILE A 237 5.65 8.87 -15.32
C ILE A 237 6.25 10.27 -15.14
N LYS A 238 5.75 11.23 -15.91
CA LYS A 238 6.23 12.62 -15.84
C LYS A 238 5.44 13.44 -14.83
N GLU A 239 4.12 13.29 -14.84
CA GLU A 239 3.17 14.06 -14.04
C GLU A 239 1.94 13.20 -13.72
N ALA A 240 1.27 13.50 -12.62
CA ALA A 240 0.08 12.88 -12.07
C ALA A 240 -0.69 13.88 -11.19
N ARG A 241 -1.99 14.00 -11.45
CA ARG A 241 -2.93 14.77 -10.63
C ARG A 241 -4.11 13.89 -10.26
N GLY A 242 -4.59 14.03 -9.04
CA GLY A 242 -5.68 13.23 -8.50
C GLY A 242 -6.81 14.11 -7.98
N GLN A 243 -8.04 13.63 -8.18
CA GLN A 243 -9.24 14.18 -7.57
C GLN A 243 -9.99 13.06 -6.85
N VAL A 244 -10.52 13.38 -5.68
CA VAL A 244 -11.39 12.48 -4.92
C VAL A 244 -12.73 13.16 -4.65
N LEU A 245 -13.81 12.45 -4.99
CA LEU A 245 -15.15 12.73 -4.50
C LEU A 245 -15.37 11.93 -3.21
N LEU A 246 -15.79 12.63 -2.15
CA LEU A 246 -16.05 12.02 -0.84
C LEU A 246 -17.57 11.95 -0.60
N GLU A 247 -17.97 11.05 0.28
CA GLU A 247 -19.32 10.99 0.86
C GLU A 247 -19.56 12.19 1.80
N ASP A 248 -20.79 12.31 2.31
CA ASP A 248 -21.21 13.39 3.21
C ASP A 248 -20.42 13.41 4.54
N ASP A 249 -19.78 12.30 4.91
CA ASP A 249 -18.89 12.21 6.07
C ASP A 249 -17.56 12.96 5.86
N GLY A 250 -17.29 13.42 4.63
CA GLY A 250 -16.07 14.11 4.24
C GLY A 250 -14.82 13.25 4.37
N ARG A 251 -14.96 11.92 4.44
CA ARG A 251 -13.87 10.97 4.64
C ARG A 251 -13.91 9.77 3.72
N THR A 252 -15.07 9.16 3.50
CA THR A 252 -15.22 7.96 2.69
C THR A 252 -15.23 8.32 1.21
N ALA A 253 -14.40 7.66 0.39
CA ALA A 253 -14.33 7.96 -1.04
C ALA A 253 -15.48 7.35 -1.84
N CYS A 254 -16.14 8.16 -2.66
CA CYS A 254 -17.14 7.74 -3.64
C CYS A 254 -16.47 7.29 -4.95
N ASN A 255 -15.54 8.10 -5.46
CA ASN A 255 -14.83 7.86 -6.71
C ASN A 255 -13.57 8.73 -6.79
N PHE A 256 -12.73 8.40 -7.77
CA PHE A 256 -11.53 9.15 -8.11
C PHE A 256 -11.47 9.42 -9.61
N ARG A 257 -10.74 10.48 -9.95
CA ARG A 257 -10.24 10.75 -11.29
C ARG A 257 -8.77 11.10 -11.22
N TYR A 258 -7.98 10.53 -12.12
CA TYR A 258 -6.56 10.80 -12.25
C TYR A 258 -6.25 11.30 -13.65
N GLU A 259 -5.34 12.26 -13.75
CA GLU A 259 -4.73 12.76 -14.98
C GLU A 259 -3.25 12.43 -14.90
N ILE A 260 -2.70 11.70 -15.88
CA ILE A 260 -1.33 11.19 -15.82
C ILE A 260 -0.63 11.44 -17.15
N VAL A 261 0.56 12.05 -17.10
CA VAL A 261 1.44 12.25 -18.24
C VAL A 261 2.47 11.12 -18.28
N LEU A 262 2.37 10.30 -19.31
CA LEU A 262 3.20 9.13 -19.55
C LEU A 262 4.60 9.51 -20.06
N PRO A 263 5.57 8.57 -20.04
CA PRO A 263 6.94 8.83 -20.53
C PRO A 263 7.00 9.38 -21.96
N ASN A 264 6.05 9.00 -22.82
CA ASN A 264 5.92 9.39 -24.22
C ASN A 264 5.23 10.75 -24.44
N ASP A 265 5.00 11.55 -23.39
CA ASP A 265 4.25 12.83 -23.42
C ASP A 265 2.74 12.68 -23.69
N GLU A 266 2.22 11.46 -23.75
CA GLU A 266 0.78 11.22 -23.80
C GLU A 266 0.16 11.47 -22.44
N MET A 267 -0.98 12.15 -22.42
CA MET A 267 -1.81 12.30 -21.22
C MET A 267 -2.95 11.31 -21.28
N ILE A 268 -3.13 10.54 -20.21
CA ILE A 268 -4.26 9.64 -20.03
C ILE A 268 -5.09 10.07 -18.82
N HIS A 269 -6.36 9.73 -18.84
CA HIS A 269 -7.25 9.91 -17.71
C HIS A 269 -7.79 8.57 -17.22
N ILE A 270 -7.70 8.35 -15.91
CA ILE A 270 -8.23 7.15 -15.25
C ILE A 270 -9.41 7.56 -14.40
N ARG A 271 -10.56 6.92 -14.61
CA ARG A 271 -11.77 7.07 -13.78
C ARG A 271 -12.09 5.79 -13.03
N THR A 272 -12.56 5.90 -11.80
CA THR A 272 -13.05 4.73 -11.05
C THR A 272 -14.51 4.42 -11.38
N GLY A 273 -14.85 3.13 -11.44
CA GLY A 273 -16.18 2.58 -11.62
C GLY A 273 -16.78 2.07 -10.30
N ARG A 274 -17.17 0.79 -10.26
CA ARG A 274 -17.77 0.16 -9.07
C ARG A 274 -16.77 0.15 -7.92
N LYS A 275 -17.18 0.63 -6.74
CA LYS A 275 -16.49 0.41 -5.46
C LYS A 275 -16.83 -0.99 -4.93
N TYR A 276 -15.82 -1.79 -4.63
CA TYR A 276 -15.99 -3.12 -4.03
C TYR A 276 -16.00 -3.09 -2.50
N GLY A 277 -15.34 -2.09 -1.93
CA GLY A 277 -15.24 -1.86 -0.50
C GLY A 277 -14.05 -0.96 -0.21
N GLN A 278 -13.75 -0.79 1.08
CA GLN A 278 -12.63 0.02 1.53
C GLN A 278 -12.17 -0.48 2.88
N VAL A 279 -10.85 -0.60 3.04
CA VAL A 279 -10.26 -0.76 4.36
C VAL A 279 -9.56 0.53 4.78
N LYS A 280 -9.28 0.64 6.07
CA LYS A 280 -8.50 1.74 6.64
C LYS A 280 -7.21 1.14 7.17
N LEU A 281 -6.07 1.72 6.80
CA LEU A 281 -4.77 1.45 7.39
C LEU A 281 -4.65 2.18 8.72
N TRP A 282 -4.02 1.50 9.67
CA TRP A 282 -3.86 1.99 11.04
C TRP A 282 -2.36 2.29 11.18
N ASP A 283 -1.96 3.46 10.68
CA ASP A 283 -0.57 3.92 10.64
C ASP A 283 -0.06 4.22 12.05
N ARG A 284 0.27 3.14 12.77
CA ARG A 284 0.65 3.13 14.18
C ARG A 284 2.16 3.01 14.32
N ALA A 285 2.73 3.91 15.10
CA ALA A 285 4.11 3.83 15.57
C ALA A 285 4.20 2.86 16.77
N GLU A 286 4.98 3.22 17.80
CA GLU A 286 5.11 2.42 19.02
C GLU A 286 3.82 2.34 19.84
N ASN A 287 3.04 3.42 19.88
CA ASN A 287 1.80 3.52 20.66
C ASN A 287 0.63 2.81 19.95
N ASP A 288 0.15 1.72 20.54
CA ASP A 288 -0.91 0.88 19.99
C ASP A 288 -2.27 1.57 19.86
N LEU A 289 -2.49 2.62 20.65
CA LEU A 289 -3.75 3.35 20.69
C LEU A 289 -3.73 4.58 19.78
N GLU A 290 -2.61 4.97 19.20
CA GLU A 290 -2.50 6.18 18.39
C GLU A 290 -2.52 5.87 16.89
N ASN A 291 -3.58 6.29 16.20
CA ASN A 291 -3.57 6.42 14.76
C ASN A 291 -2.93 7.75 14.35
N ARG A 292 -1.91 7.72 13.49
CA ARG A 292 -1.19 8.93 13.06
C ARG A 292 -1.70 9.51 11.75
N LEU A 293 -2.33 8.69 10.91
CA LEU A 293 -2.87 9.09 9.62
C LEU A 293 -4.12 8.26 9.32
N ASP A 294 -5.16 8.91 8.79
CA ASP A 294 -6.23 8.14 8.17
C ASP A 294 -5.79 7.87 6.74
N CYS A 295 -5.19 6.70 6.54
CA CYS A 295 -4.94 6.18 5.21
C CYS A 295 -6.03 5.16 4.85
N TYR A 296 -6.65 5.35 3.70
CA TYR A 296 -7.81 4.61 3.26
C TYR A 296 -7.52 3.90 1.95
N GLU A 297 -8.02 2.69 1.84
CA GLU A 297 -7.64 1.73 0.81
C GLU A 297 -8.91 1.18 0.12
N PRO A 298 -9.58 2.00 -0.70
CA PRO A 298 -10.74 1.57 -1.44
C PRO A 298 -10.35 0.81 -2.71
N PHE A 299 -11.16 -0.20 -3.02
CA PHE A 299 -10.98 -1.08 -4.17
C PHE A 299 -12.02 -0.75 -5.23
N PHE A 300 -11.56 -0.53 -6.46
CA PHE A 300 -12.42 -0.09 -7.56
C PHE A 300 -12.16 -0.83 -8.86
N ASP A 301 -13.20 -0.95 -9.69
CA ASP A 301 -13.01 -1.01 -11.15
C ASP A 301 -12.41 0.31 -11.63
N MET A 302 -11.61 0.28 -12.68
CA MET A 302 -10.99 1.47 -13.27
C MET A 302 -11.03 1.39 -14.80
N GLU A 303 -11.04 2.56 -15.44
CA GLU A 303 -11.03 2.67 -16.90
C GLU A 303 -10.13 3.82 -17.35
N ILE A 304 -9.29 3.57 -18.35
CA ILE A 304 -8.57 4.61 -19.10
C ILE A 304 -9.56 5.19 -20.11
N GLU A 305 -9.89 6.47 -19.98
CA GLU A 305 -10.97 7.12 -20.74
C GLU A 305 -10.67 7.20 -22.25
N GLU A 306 -9.42 7.37 -22.63
CA GLU A 306 -8.98 7.52 -24.03
C GLU A 306 -9.14 6.22 -24.82
N THR A 307 -8.86 5.08 -24.19
CA THR A 307 -8.79 3.77 -24.87
C THR A 307 -9.98 2.87 -24.54
N GLY A 308 -10.69 3.17 -23.45
CA GLY A 308 -11.70 2.28 -22.86
C GLY A 308 -11.10 1.05 -22.20
N GLU A 309 -9.77 1.00 -22.02
CA GLU A 309 -9.11 -0.11 -21.35
C GLU A 309 -9.57 -0.20 -19.90
N ARG A 310 -9.99 -1.40 -19.50
CA ARG A 310 -10.50 -1.67 -18.16
C ARG A 310 -9.48 -2.39 -17.33
N GLY A 311 -9.49 -2.05 -16.06
CA GLY A 311 -8.69 -2.67 -15.03
C GLY A 311 -9.37 -2.54 -13.67
N TYR A 312 -8.61 -2.79 -12.64
CA TYR A 312 -9.03 -2.64 -11.26
C TYR A 312 -7.81 -2.36 -10.39
N GLY A 313 -8.05 -2.06 -9.13
CA GLY A 313 -6.97 -1.95 -8.16
C GLY A 313 -7.37 -1.19 -6.91
N VAL A 314 -6.35 -0.61 -6.28
CA VAL A 314 -6.48 0.14 -5.03
C VAL A 314 -6.30 1.63 -5.32
N CYS A 315 -7.12 2.48 -4.71
CA CYS A 315 -7.02 3.93 -4.79
C CYS A 315 -6.69 4.49 -3.41
N GLU A 316 -5.48 4.24 -2.90
CA GLU A 316 -5.07 4.73 -1.60
C GLU A 316 -5.21 6.26 -1.55
N TYR A 317 -5.68 6.78 -0.43
CA TYR A 317 -5.72 8.21 -0.17
C TYR A 317 -5.69 8.47 1.32
N SER A 318 -5.26 9.67 1.69
CA SER A 318 -5.26 10.07 3.10
C SER A 318 -6.01 11.35 3.38
N ILE A 319 -6.51 11.40 4.62
CA ILE A 319 -7.17 12.58 5.18
C ILE A 319 -6.56 12.88 6.54
N TYR A 320 -6.04 14.10 6.68
CA TYR A 320 -5.53 14.60 7.94
C TYR A 320 -6.58 15.47 8.64
N PRO A 321 -6.62 15.54 9.99
CA PRO A 321 -6.02 14.56 10.89
C PRO A 321 -6.83 13.25 10.91
N PRO A 322 -6.26 12.17 11.44
CA PRO A 322 -6.99 10.93 11.63
C PRO A 322 -8.14 11.10 12.63
N VAL A 323 -9.25 10.40 12.36
CA VAL A 323 -10.41 10.38 13.25
C VAL A 323 -10.91 8.93 13.42
N PRO A 324 -10.97 8.41 14.65
CA PRO A 324 -10.38 9.00 15.87
C PRO A 324 -8.83 8.93 15.82
N ARG A 325 -8.16 9.86 16.53
CA ARG A 325 -6.72 9.72 16.85
C ARG A 325 -6.49 8.48 17.71
N TRP A 326 -7.30 8.38 18.75
CA TRP A 326 -7.14 7.41 19.80
C TRP A 326 -8.12 6.27 19.56
N LEU A 327 -7.59 5.06 19.48
CA LEU A 327 -8.35 3.83 19.33
C LEU A 327 -8.85 3.45 20.72
N VAL A 328 -9.95 4.09 21.16
CA VAL A 328 -10.57 3.89 22.47
C VAL A 328 -11.89 3.14 22.38
#